data_AF-A0A4R1M7B7-F1
#
_entry.id   AF-A0A4R1M7B7-F1
#
_cell.length_a   1.000
_cell.length_b   1.000
_cell.length_c   1.000
_cell.angle_alpha   90.00
_cell.angle_beta   90.00
_cell.angle_gamma   90.00
#
_symmetry.space_group_name_H-M   'P 1'
#
loop_
_entity.id
_entity.type
_entity.pdbx_description
1 polymer ?
#
loop_
_entity_poly.entity_id
_entity_poly.type
_entity_poly.pdbx_seq_one_letter_code
_entity_poly.pdbx_strand_id
1 'polypeptide(L)' 'MKLDDASFRRLRRLAPVLDDVLNAGEVEHADQAMDLALLAQLCSQLFDTYDDQHPVEIAQARADVVESQ' A
#
# COMPACT_ATOMS: atom_id res chain seq x y z
N MET A 1 5.60 13.33 3.99
CA MET A 1 5.67 13.37 2.51
C MET A 1 4.31 13.74 1.87
N LYS A 2 4.29 14.54 0.79
CA LYS A 2 3.10 14.75 -0.07
C LYS A 2 3.16 13.80 -1.27
N LEU A 3 2.04 13.15 -1.60
CA LEU A 3 1.97 12.31 -2.81
C LEU A 3 2.08 13.16 -4.07
N ASP A 4 2.86 12.69 -5.03
CA ASP A 4 2.83 13.24 -6.38
C ASP A 4 1.52 12.84 -7.10
N ASP A 5 1.17 13.61 -8.14
CA ASP A 5 -0.08 13.43 -8.88
C ASP A 5 -0.20 12.04 -9.54
N ALA A 6 0.91 11.44 -9.96
CA ALA A 6 0.90 10.14 -10.64
C ALA A 6 0.64 9.01 -9.64
N SER A 7 1.35 9.02 -8.51
CA SER A 7 1.16 8.10 -7.39
C SER A 7 -0.25 8.21 -6.82
N PHE A 8 -0.77 9.43 -6.65
CA PHE A 8 -2.14 9.66 -6.18
C PHE A 8 -3.19 9.08 -7.13
N ARG A 9 -3.08 9.33 -8.45
CA ARG A 9 -4.02 8.79 -9.44
C ARG A 9 -3.95 7.27 -9.52
N ARG A 10 -2.76 6.68 -9.46
CA ARG A 10 -2.58 5.22 -9.44
C ARG A 10 -3.22 4.60 -8.21
N LEU A 11 -2.99 5.17 -7.03
CA LEU A 11 -3.57 4.67 -5.78
C LEU A 11 -5.10 4.74 -5.81
N ARG A 12 -5.67 5.85 -6.30
CA ARG A 12 -7.13 6.01 -6.46
C ARG A 12 -7.74 5.00 -7.44
N ARG A 13 -7.00 4.64 -8.50
CA ARG A 13 -7.45 3.63 -9.48
C ARG A 13 -7.40 2.22 -8.91
N LEU A 14 -6.34 1.88 -8.16
CA LEU A 14 -6.08 0.53 -7.69
C LEU A 14 -6.81 0.21 -6.38
N ALA A 15 -7.06 1.19 -5.50
CA ALA A 15 -7.68 0.95 -4.20
C ALA A 15 -9.02 0.17 -4.24
N PRO A 16 -9.94 0.41 -5.20
CA PRO A 16 -11.18 -0.36 -5.28
C PRO A 16 -10.97 -1.87 -5.48
N VAL A 17 -9.89 -2.31 -6.13
CA VAL A 17 -9.65 -3.75 -6.36
C VAL A 17 -9.49 -4.53 -5.05
N LEU A 18 -8.93 -3.88 -4.03
CA LEU A 18 -8.80 -4.50 -2.71
C LEU A 18 -10.17 -4.63 -2.04
N ASP A 19 -11.03 -3.63 -2.19
CA ASP A 19 -12.41 -3.67 -1.66
C ASP A 19 -13.23 -4.76 -2.36
N ASP A 20 -13.13 -4.84 -3.70
CA ASP A 20 -13.79 -5.88 -4.48
C ASP A 20 -13.38 -7.29 -4.03
N VAL A 21 -12.08 -7.53 -3.85
CA VAL A 21 -11.54 -8.83 -3.39
C VAL A 21 -11.96 -9.13 -1.94
N LEU A 22 -11.95 -8.14 -1.05
CA LEU A 22 -12.41 -8.32 0.33
C LEU A 22 -13.92 -8.60 0.40
N ASN A 23 -14.72 -7.95 -0.45
CA ASN A 23 -16.17 -8.15 -0.53
C ASN A 23 -16.53 -9.51 -1.14
N ALA A 24 -15.81 -9.95 -2.18
CA ALA A 24 -15.97 -11.28 -2.77
C ALA A 24 -15.45 -12.40 -1.84
N GLY A 25 -14.45 -12.09 -1.01
CA GLY A 25 -13.74 -13.06 -0.19
C GLY A 25 -12.75 -13.92 -0.97
N GLU A 26 -12.57 -13.65 -2.27
CA GLU A 26 -11.65 -14.35 -3.16
C GLU A 26 -11.15 -13.46 -4.30
N VAL A 27 -10.11 -13.93 -5.00
CA VAL A 27 -9.62 -13.32 -6.24
C VAL A 27 -10.24 -14.09 -7.40
N GLU A 28 -11.25 -13.50 -8.03
CA GLU A 28 -12.08 -14.14 -9.06
C GLU A 28 -11.39 -14.14 -10.44
N HIS A 29 -10.56 -13.13 -10.70
CA HIS A 29 -10.00 -12.89 -12.04
C HIS A 29 -8.50 -12.57 -12.02
N ALA A 30 -7.81 -12.89 -13.12
CA ALA A 30 -6.36 -12.69 -13.22
C ALA A 30 -5.94 -11.21 -13.26
N ASP A 31 -6.81 -10.34 -13.76
CA ASP A 31 -6.62 -8.88 -13.74
C ASP A 31 -6.69 -8.32 -12.31
N GLN A 32 -7.59 -8.82 -11.47
CA GLN A 32 -7.62 -8.47 -10.03
C GLN A 32 -6.30 -8.84 -9.35
N ALA A 33 -5.76 -10.04 -9.62
CA ALA A 33 -4.47 -10.46 -9.09
C ALA A 33 -3.33 -9.53 -9.53
N MET A 34 -3.34 -9.11 -10.80
CA MET A 34 -2.36 -8.19 -11.36
C MET A 34 -2.47 -6.79 -10.73
N ASP A 35 -3.69 -6.27 -10.60
CA ASP A 35 -3.94 -4.96 -9.99
C ASP A 35 -3.60 -4.96 -8.50
N LEU A 36 -3.82 -6.06 -7.77
CA LEU A 36 -3.34 -6.24 -6.39
C LEU A 36 -1.81 -6.21 -6.31
N ALA A 37 -1.11 -6.88 -7.23
CA ALA A 37 0.35 -6.84 -7.27
C ALA A 37 0.87 -5.41 -7.54
N LEU A 38 0.23 -4.69 -8.45
CA LEU A 38 0.55 -3.27 -8.72
C LEU A 38 0.25 -2.38 -7.52
N LEU A 39 -0.84 -2.64 -6.79
CA LEU A 39 -1.19 -1.90 -5.58
C LEU A 39 -0.15 -2.14 -4.48
N ALA A 40 0.23 -3.40 -4.25
CA ALA A 40 1.26 -3.77 -3.28
C ALA A 40 2.61 -3.11 -3.61
N GLN A 41 2.99 -3.12 -4.89
CA GLN A 41 4.21 -2.44 -5.35
C GLN A 41 4.17 -0.93 -5.09
N LEU A 42 3.04 -0.28 -5.39
CA LEU A 42 2.86 1.14 -5.13
C LEU A 42 2.96 1.45 -3.63
N CYS A 43 2.31 0.65 -2.78
CA CYS A 43 2.39 0.80 -1.33
C CYS A 43 3.83 0.66 -0.82
N SER A 44 4.59 -0.32 -1.33
CA SER A 44 6.02 -0.47 -0.99
C SER A 44 6.82 0.77 -1.39
N GLN A 45 6.64 1.28 -2.61
CA GLN A 45 7.36 2.47 -3.08
C GLN A 45 7.05 3.70 -2.21
N LEU A 46 5.79 3.88 -1.81
CA LEU A 46 5.39 4.98 -0.93
C LEU A 46 6.00 4.82 0.46
N PHE A 47 6.05 3.59 0.98
CA PHE A 47 6.70 3.28 2.25
C PHE A 47 8.20 3.59 2.19
N ASP A 48 8.93 3.05 1.21
CA ASP A 48 10.37 3.23 1.06
C ASP A 48 10.71 4.72 0.94
N THR A 49 9.94 5.46 0.14
CA THR A 49 10.14 6.92 -0.03
C THR A 49 9.89 7.69 1.28
N TYR A 50 8.95 7.24 2.12
CA TYR A 50 8.71 7.85 3.42
C TYR A 50 9.81 7.48 4.42
N ASP A 51 10.24 6.22 4.46
CA ASP A 51 11.32 5.71 5.33
C ASP A 51 12.63 6.44 5.05
N ASP A 52 12.97 6.65 3.78
CA ASP A 52 14.14 7.43 3.37
C ASP A 52 14.12 8.88 3.91
N GLN A 53 12.93 9.48 4.02
CA GLN A 53 12.76 10.84 4.52
C GLN A 53 12.65 10.92 6.05
N HIS A 54 12.14 9.86 6.69
CA HIS A 54 11.75 9.84 8.10
C HIS A 54 12.15 8.53 8.81
N PRO A 55 13.42 8.10 8.77
CA PRO A 55 13.81 6.76 9.23
C PRO A 55 13.61 6.56 10.75
N VAL A 56 13.72 7.64 11.54
CA VAL A 56 13.48 7.58 13.00
C VAL A 56 12.00 7.37 13.32
N GLU A 57 11.09 8.01 12.59
CA GLU A 57 9.64 7.85 12.78
C GLU A 57 9.22 6.41 12.43
N ILE A 58 9.77 5.84 11.36
CA ILE A 58 9.54 4.45 10.99
C ILE A 58 10.12 3.48 12.03
N ALA A 59 11.33 3.74 12.53
CA ALA A 59 11.93 2.92 13.58
C ALA A 59 11.04 2.90 14.84
N GLN A 60 10.49 4.05 15.22
CA GLN A 60 9.55 4.15 16.34
C GLN A 60 8.25 3.39 16.05
N ALA A 61 7.62 3.64 14.90
CA ALA A 61 6.39 2.95 14.53
C ALA A 61 6.55 1.42 14.47
N ARG A 62 7.72 0.92 14.05
CA ARG A 62 8.05 -0.51 14.08
C ARG A 62 8.17 -1.05 15.51
N ALA A 63 8.78 -0.31 16.43
CA ALA A 63 8.86 -0.69 17.84
C ALA A 63 7.46 -0.79 18.47
N ASP A 64 6.60 0.21 18.22
CA ASP A 64 5.23 0.26 18.75
C ASP A 64 4.37 -0.93 18.26
N VAL A 65 4.55 -1.37 17.01
CA VAL A 65 3.87 -2.55 16.45
C VAL A 65 4.28 -3.83 17.17
N VAL A 66 5.57 -3.99 17.50
CA VAL A 66 6.07 -5.18 18.21
C VAL A 66 5.54 -5.22 19.64
N GLU A 67 5.38 -4.08 20.31
CA GLU A 67 4.83 -4.00 21.66
C GLU A 67 3.31 -4.24 21.73
N SER A 68 2.60 -4.09 20.61
CA SER A 68 1.14 -4.23 20.52
C SER A 68 0.68 -5.62 20.06
N GLN A 69 1.60 -6.55 19.76
CA GLN A 69 1.34 -7.94 19.36
C GLN A 69 1.45 -8.91 20.54
#